data_AF-A0AAD3RK56-F1
#
_entry.id   AF-A0AAD3RK56-F1
#
_cell.length_a   1.000
_cell.length_b   1.000
_cell.length_c   1.000
_cell.angle_alpha   90.00
_cell.angle_beta   90.00
_cell.angle_gamma   90.00
#
_symmetry.space_group_name_H-M   'P 1'
#
loop_
_entity.id
_entity.type
_entity.pdbx_description
1 polymer ?
#
loop_
_entity_poly.entity_id
_entity_poly.type
_entity_poly.pdbx_seq_one_letter_code
_entity_poly.pdbx_strand_id
1 'polypeptide(L)'
;MLPQNRGFYIVDANEDFPHGDGGGAAAPALSLADRSTSDGGSDTGTNPQHRSRRSTGESAVPKVYGQANLNDSHNQMVVHWAGEKSNVIVALARDSAGATGPRTSSVYVSYDYGTTFMLVSDKFQLLGAKFKDGSKQIISQFYHSPADNRRYLFVDFTNNYLWNTFDFCKSVQGFSLPFKPTDLLLHSRRSNLVLGYDSSHPNKQ
;
A
#
# COMPACT_ATOMS: atom_id res chain seq x y z
N MET A 1 19.75 -43.68 -8.14
CA MET A 1 18.52 -42.89 -7.92
C MET A 1 18.66 -42.21 -6.56
N LEU A 2 18.86 -40.88 -6.53
CA LEU A 2 18.95 -40.09 -5.31
C LEU A 2 17.57 -39.51 -4.98
N PRO A 3 17.12 -39.53 -3.71
CA PRO A 3 15.79 -39.07 -3.35
C PRO A 3 15.75 -37.53 -3.35
N GLN A 4 14.78 -36.96 -4.07
CA GLN A 4 14.50 -35.53 -4.01
C GLN A 4 13.80 -35.20 -2.70
N ASN A 5 14.59 -34.80 -1.71
CA ASN A 5 14.13 -34.10 -0.51
C ASN A 5 13.88 -32.64 -0.90
N ARG A 6 12.76 -32.34 -1.57
CA ARG A 6 12.46 -30.98 -2.07
C ARG A 6 11.24 -30.39 -1.35
N GLY A 7 11.52 -29.67 -0.26
CA GLY A 7 10.58 -28.73 0.38
C GLY A 7 10.60 -27.33 -0.23
N PHE A 8 11.11 -27.18 -1.46
CA PHE A 8 11.19 -25.89 -2.16
C PHE A 8 10.45 -25.98 -3.48
N TYR A 9 9.48 -25.08 -3.67
CA TYR A 9 8.78 -24.89 -4.93
C TYR A 9 9.25 -23.56 -5.55
N ILE A 10 9.66 -23.60 -6.81
CA ILE A 10 9.97 -22.41 -7.60
C ILE A 10 8.74 -22.12 -8.46
N VAL A 11 8.26 -20.87 -8.40
CA VAL A 11 7.17 -20.37 -9.25
C VAL A 11 7.74 -19.22 -10.07
N ASP A 12 7.81 -19.41 -11.38
CA ASP A 12 8.27 -18.38 -12.30
C ASP A 12 7.11 -17.43 -12.64
N ALA A 13 7.28 -16.15 -12.31
CA ALA A 13 6.38 -15.08 -12.74
C ALA A 13 7.04 -14.31 -13.88
N ASN A 14 6.39 -14.29 -15.05
CA ASN A 14 6.98 -13.73 -16.27
C ASN A 14 6.84 -12.19 -16.29
N GLU A 15 7.94 -11.48 -16.60
CA GLU A 15 8.00 -10.01 -16.67
C GLU A 15 8.10 -9.56 -18.13
N ASP A 16 6.97 -9.43 -18.82
CA ASP A 16 6.96 -8.92 -20.21
C ASP A 16 6.17 -7.61 -20.32
N PHE A 17 6.73 -6.47 -19.88
CA PHE A 17 6.25 -5.15 -20.32
C PHE A 17 7.36 -4.08 -20.40
N PRO A 18 7.34 -3.21 -21.45
CA PRO A 18 8.40 -2.26 -21.74
C PRO A 18 8.37 -1.05 -20.80
N HIS A 19 9.56 -0.64 -20.35
CA HIS A 19 9.80 0.54 -19.53
C HIS A 19 9.33 1.83 -20.24
N GLY A 20 8.30 2.48 -19.68
CA GLY A 20 7.94 3.85 -19.99
C GLY A 20 8.70 4.81 -19.07
N ASP A 21 9.62 5.57 -19.66
CA ASP A 21 10.44 6.61 -19.03
C ASP A 21 9.59 7.83 -18.65
N GLY A 22 9.70 8.29 -17.41
CA GLY A 22 8.85 9.33 -16.83
C GLY A 22 9.71 10.39 -16.15
N GLY A 23 10.05 11.43 -16.91
CA GLY A 23 10.92 12.54 -16.51
C GLY A 23 10.41 13.32 -15.29
N GLY A 24 11.34 13.61 -14.38
CA GLY A 24 11.09 14.41 -13.19
C GLY A 24 10.99 15.90 -13.49
N ALA A 25 10.04 16.56 -12.82
CA ALA A 25 9.98 18.01 -12.71
C ALA A 25 10.19 18.41 -11.24
N ALA A 26 11.17 19.30 -11.02
CA ALA A 26 11.65 19.76 -9.73
C ALA A 26 10.66 20.68 -9.00
N ALA A 27 10.66 20.62 -7.68
CA ALA A 27 9.94 21.53 -6.79
C ALA A 27 10.63 22.92 -6.75
N PRO A 28 9.89 24.04 -6.59
CA PRO A 28 10.49 25.34 -6.42
C PRO A 28 10.87 25.61 -4.95
N ALA A 29 12.04 26.23 -4.77
CA ALA A 29 12.60 26.66 -3.49
C ALA A 29 11.94 27.96 -2.98
N LEU A 30 11.76 28.06 -1.65
CA LEU A 30 11.30 29.25 -0.96
C LEU A 30 12.44 30.27 -0.83
N SER A 31 12.19 31.51 -1.24
CA SER A 31 13.13 32.63 -1.16
C SER A 31 13.17 33.27 0.24
N LEU A 32 14.39 33.45 0.75
CA LEU A 32 14.70 34.29 1.91
C LEU A 32 14.46 35.76 1.57
N ALA A 33 13.67 36.46 2.39
CA ALA A 33 13.46 37.89 2.26
C ALA A 33 14.56 38.68 3.00
N ASP A 34 15.11 39.65 2.27
CA ASP A 34 16.03 40.70 2.67
C ASP A 34 15.61 41.43 3.95
N ARG A 35 16.60 41.71 4.81
CA ARG A 35 16.44 42.61 5.96
C ARG A 35 17.31 43.85 5.76
N SER A 36 16.76 44.83 5.05
CA SER A 36 17.31 46.18 4.95
C SER A 36 17.27 46.87 6.30
N THR A 37 18.39 47.50 6.63
CA THR A 37 18.66 48.34 7.80
C THR A 37 17.82 49.62 7.79
N SER A 38 17.22 49.97 8.91
CA SER A 38 16.80 51.35 9.21
C SER A 38 17.16 51.68 10.66
N ASP A 39 18.03 52.67 10.79
CA ASP A 39 18.52 53.30 12.01
C ASP A 39 17.52 54.34 12.54
N GLY A 40 17.57 54.61 13.86
CA GLY A 40 17.08 55.86 14.46
C GLY A 40 15.92 55.77 15.47
N GLY A 41 16.18 56.24 16.69
CA GLY A 41 15.21 57.01 17.48
C GLY A 41 14.81 56.46 18.85
N SER A 42 15.51 56.90 19.90
CA SER A 42 15.10 56.83 21.30
C SER A 42 14.03 57.89 21.59
N ASP A 43 12.96 57.57 22.32
CA ASP A 43 12.59 58.29 23.56
C ASP A 43 11.32 57.76 24.25
N THR A 44 11.29 58.05 25.55
CA THR A 44 10.50 57.55 26.67
C THR A 44 8.99 57.89 26.69
N GLY A 45 8.17 57.03 27.33
CA GLY A 45 6.82 57.39 27.77
C GLY A 45 6.00 56.24 28.38
N THR A 46 5.75 56.33 29.68
CA THR A 46 5.01 55.41 30.57
C THR A 46 3.51 55.28 30.26
N ASN A 47 2.92 54.07 30.26
CA ASN A 47 1.83 53.59 31.16
C ASN A 47 1.28 52.19 30.73
N PRO A 48 0.40 51.53 31.52
CA PRO A 48 0.54 50.15 31.96
C PRO A 48 0.23 49.10 30.88
N GLN A 49 0.94 47.96 30.93
CA GLN A 49 0.63 46.79 30.12
C GLN A 49 -0.74 46.23 30.48
N HIS A 50 -1.76 46.70 29.76
CA HIS A 50 -3.03 46.02 29.64
C HIS A 50 -2.72 44.65 29.04
N ARG A 51 -2.83 43.59 29.87
CA ARG A 51 -2.65 42.20 29.46
C ARG A 51 -3.53 41.95 28.25
N SER A 52 -2.93 42.02 27.06
CA SER A 52 -3.60 41.62 25.84
C SER A 52 -3.99 40.17 26.03
N ARG A 53 -5.31 39.91 26.04
CA ARG A 53 -5.82 38.55 25.96
C ARG A 53 -5.18 37.98 24.72
N ARG A 54 -4.29 36.99 24.88
CA ARG A 54 -3.85 36.15 23.77
C ARG A 54 -5.13 35.66 23.13
N SER A 55 -5.43 36.13 21.93
CA SER A 55 -6.39 35.43 21.08
C SER A 55 -5.93 33.97 21.10
N THR A 56 -6.85 33.06 21.38
CA THR A 56 -6.66 31.66 21.05
C THR A 56 -6.25 31.66 19.59
N GLY A 57 -4.97 31.37 19.31
CA GLY A 57 -4.45 31.28 17.97
C GLY A 57 -5.43 30.43 17.18
N GLU A 58 -5.93 30.98 16.08
CA GLU A 58 -6.86 30.34 15.18
C GLU A 58 -6.38 28.90 15.00
N SER A 59 -7.15 27.95 15.53
CA SER A 59 -6.77 26.54 15.50
C SER A 59 -6.65 26.20 14.03
N ALA A 60 -5.43 26.10 13.52
CA ALA A 60 -5.14 25.83 12.12
C ALA A 60 -5.81 24.50 11.77
N VAL A 61 -7.05 24.59 11.27
CA VAL A 61 -7.81 23.45 10.86
C VAL A 61 -7.01 22.79 9.74
N PRO A 62 -6.68 21.49 9.87
CA PRO A 62 -5.87 20.82 8.88
C PRO A 62 -6.57 20.96 7.52
N LYS A 63 -5.86 21.53 6.55
CA LYS A 63 -6.39 21.71 5.21
C LYS A 63 -6.60 20.32 4.60
N VAL A 64 -7.85 19.96 4.37
CA VAL A 64 -8.21 18.67 3.77
C VAL A 64 -8.04 18.80 2.26
N TYR A 65 -7.10 18.05 1.68
CA TYR A 65 -6.79 18.09 0.26
C TYR A 65 -7.54 17.01 -0.54
N GLY A 66 -8.12 16.02 0.13
CA GLY A 66 -8.90 14.95 -0.47
C GLY A 66 -9.82 14.29 0.54
N GLN A 67 -11.04 13.99 0.12
CA GLN A 67 -12.02 13.20 0.88
C GLN A 67 -12.59 12.16 -0.07
N ALA A 68 -12.40 10.89 0.25
CA ALA A 68 -12.91 9.77 -0.54
C ALA A 68 -13.85 8.91 0.31
N ASN A 69 -14.97 8.49 -0.28
CA ASN A 69 -15.86 7.51 0.31
C ASN A 69 -15.77 6.21 -0.50
N LEU A 70 -15.36 5.12 0.16
CA LEU A 70 -15.17 3.81 -0.46
C LEU A 70 -16.45 2.98 -0.52
N ASN A 71 -17.52 3.41 0.19
CA ASN A 71 -18.76 2.65 0.36
C ASN A 71 -18.51 1.18 0.73
N ASP A 72 -17.55 0.96 1.62
CA ASP A 72 -17.11 -0.36 2.07
C ASP A 72 -17.51 -0.58 3.54
N SER A 73 -18.05 -1.76 3.85
CA SER A 73 -18.55 -2.12 5.17
C SER A 73 -17.67 -3.13 5.92
N HIS A 74 -16.48 -3.45 5.41
CA HIS A 74 -15.55 -4.33 6.10
C HIS A 74 -15.04 -3.66 7.38
N ASN A 75 -14.73 -4.47 8.39
CA ASN A 75 -14.36 -3.96 9.70
C ASN A 75 -12.84 -3.68 9.86
N GLN A 76 -12.00 -4.05 8.89
CA GLN A 76 -10.58 -3.73 8.87
C GLN A 76 -10.16 -3.13 7.54
N MET A 77 -9.29 -2.13 7.60
CA MET A 77 -8.65 -1.51 6.45
C MET A 77 -7.14 -1.46 6.67
N VAL A 78 -6.38 -1.90 5.68
CA VAL A 78 -4.91 -1.81 5.66
C VAL A 78 -4.53 -0.88 4.51
N VAL A 79 -3.87 0.22 4.82
CA VAL A 79 -3.48 1.24 3.83
C VAL A 79 -1.95 1.28 3.72
N HIS A 80 -1.46 1.33 2.49
CA HIS A 80 -0.03 1.45 2.19
C HIS A 80 0.21 2.55 1.16
N TRP A 81 1.13 3.45 1.49
CA TRP A 81 1.67 4.44 0.55
C TRP A 81 2.84 3.80 -0.19
N ALA A 82 2.81 3.80 -1.52
CA ALA A 82 3.85 3.14 -2.30
C ALA A 82 5.26 3.70 -2.02
N GLY A 83 5.38 4.94 -1.54
CA GLY A 83 6.62 5.52 -1.05
C GLY A 83 7.02 6.77 -1.84
N GLU A 84 8.29 7.12 -1.74
CA GLU A 84 8.82 8.35 -2.34
C GLU A 84 8.57 8.39 -3.86
N LYS A 85 8.23 9.59 -4.36
CA LYS A 85 7.96 9.85 -5.79
C LYS A 85 6.82 9.02 -6.38
N SER A 86 5.96 8.44 -5.54
CA SER A 86 4.74 7.77 -5.96
C SER A 86 3.53 8.45 -5.36
N ASN A 87 2.54 8.70 -6.22
CA ASN A 87 1.22 9.18 -5.85
C ASN A 87 0.22 8.04 -5.58
N VAL A 88 0.73 6.81 -5.50
CA VAL A 88 -0.09 5.61 -5.36
C VAL A 88 -0.32 5.24 -3.91
N ILE A 89 -1.58 5.01 -3.56
CA ILE A 89 -2.02 4.47 -2.28
C ILE A 89 -2.82 3.20 -2.54
N VAL A 90 -2.40 2.10 -1.90
CA VAL A 90 -3.11 0.81 -1.95
C VAL A 90 -3.85 0.61 -0.64
N ALA A 91 -5.13 0.27 -0.71
CA ALA A 91 -5.96 -0.01 0.44
C ALA A 91 -6.62 -1.39 0.31
N LEU A 92 -6.50 -2.23 1.34
CA LEU A 92 -7.18 -3.52 1.44
C LEU A 92 -8.22 -3.43 2.56
N ALA A 93 -9.48 -3.50 2.20
CA ALA A 93 -10.60 -3.69 3.11
C ALA A 93 -10.82 -5.20 3.29
N ARG A 94 -10.92 -5.67 4.53
CA ARG A 94 -11.15 -7.10 4.81
C ARG A 94 -11.91 -7.31 6.10
N ASP A 95 -12.57 -8.45 6.19
CA ASP A 95 -13.13 -8.89 7.46
C ASP A 95 -12.03 -9.39 8.41
N SER A 96 -12.21 -9.09 9.69
CA SER A 96 -11.33 -9.57 10.75
C SER A 96 -11.28 -11.09 10.78
N ALA A 97 -10.13 -11.64 11.19
CA ALA A 97 -9.95 -13.08 11.32
C ALA A 97 -10.99 -13.74 12.24
N GLY A 98 -11.55 -13.01 13.22
CA GLY A 98 -12.59 -13.50 14.13
C GLY A 98 -14.04 -13.32 13.64
N ALA A 99 -14.27 -12.79 12.44
CA ALA A 99 -15.62 -12.62 11.92
C ALA A 99 -16.30 -13.98 11.69
N THR A 100 -17.53 -14.13 12.20
CA THR A 100 -18.34 -15.35 12.13
C THR A 100 -19.14 -15.48 10.84
N GLY A 101 -18.99 -14.55 9.90
CA GLY A 101 -19.65 -14.55 8.58
C GLY A 101 -18.74 -14.99 7.42
N PRO A 102 -19.27 -15.06 6.20
CA PRO A 102 -18.48 -15.27 4.99
C PRO A 102 -17.43 -14.16 4.89
N ARG A 103 -16.14 -14.52 4.89
CA ARG A 103 -15.06 -13.54 4.77
C ARG A 103 -15.04 -12.97 3.37
N THR A 104 -15.11 -11.66 3.26
CA THR A 104 -14.90 -10.94 2.01
C THR A 104 -13.74 -9.96 2.13
N SER A 105 -13.28 -9.49 0.97
CA SER A 105 -12.21 -8.51 0.86
C SER A 105 -12.42 -7.63 -0.36
N SER A 106 -12.06 -6.36 -0.25
CA SER A 106 -12.03 -5.41 -1.35
C SER A 106 -10.67 -4.72 -1.44
N VAL A 107 -10.14 -4.55 -2.64
CA VAL A 107 -8.90 -3.79 -2.86
C VAL A 107 -9.22 -2.51 -3.61
N TYR A 108 -8.71 -1.42 -3.09
CA TYR A 108 -8.83 -0.09 -3.64
C TYR A 108 -7.44 0.48 -3.93
N VAL A 109 -7.32 1.21 -5.04
CA VAL A 109 -6.07 1.89 -5.38
C VAL A 109 -6.37 3.31 -5.81
N SER A 110 -5.64 4.25 -5.22
CA SER A 110 -5.58 5.64 -5.63
C SER A 110 -4.29 5.88 -6.40
N TYR A 111 -4.35 6.68 -7.46
CA TYR A 111 -3.19 7.14 -8.24
C TYR A 111 -3.10 8.68 -8.22
N ASP A 112 -3.71 9.31 -7.22
CA ASP A 112 -3.89 10.75 -7.13
C ASP A 112 -3.75 11.25 -5.67
N TYR A 113 -2.84 10.62 -4.91
CA TYR A 113 -2.58 10.95 -3.50
C TYR A 113 -3.82 10.83 -2.59
N GLY A 114 -4.75 9.94 -2.92
CA GLY A 114 -5.92 9.62 -2.11
C GLY A 114 -7.12 10.52 -2.36
N THR A 115 -7.13 11.33 -3.43
CA THR A 115 -8.34 12.10 -3.78
C THR A 115 -9.45 11.21 -4.31
N THR A 116 -9.11 10.17 -5.09
CA THR A 116 -10.06 9.16 -5.57
C THR A 116 -9.49 7.76 -5.41
N PHE A 117 -10.37 6.79 -5.13
CA PHE A 117 -10.01 5.39 -4.99
C PHE A 117 -10.81 4.55 -5.97
N MET A 118 -10.11 3.76 -6.78
CA MET A 118 -10.72 2.83 -7.71
C MET A 118 -10.77 1.44 -7.11
N LEU A 119 -11.93 0.80 -7.17
CA LEU A 119 -12.09 -0.60 -6.81
C LEU A 119 -11.39 -1.47 -7.87
N VAL A 120 -10.43 -2.29 -7.44
CA VAL A 120 -9.66 -3.19 -8.32
C VAL A 120 -9.87 -4.66 -7.97
N SER A 121 -10.75 -4.98 -7.03
CA SER A 121 -11.10 -6.35 -6.63
C SER A 121 -11.44 -7.24 -7.83
N ASP A 122 -12.10 -6.70 -8.85
CA ASP A 122 -12.51 -7.43 -10.05
C ASP A 122 -11.34 -7.98 -10.89
N LYS A 123 -10.13 -7.45 -10.70
CA LYS A 123 -8.92 -7.94 -11.36
C LYS A 123 -8.36 -9.19 -10.69
N PHE A 124 -8.71 -9.44 -9.43
CA PHE A 124 -8.21 -10.56 -8.63
C PHE A 124 -9.05 -11.81 -8.83
N GLN A 125 -9.23 -12.23 -10.08
CA GLN A 125 -9.99 -13.42 -10.40
C GLN A 125 -9.16 -14.67 -10.14
N LEU A 126 -9.81 -15.70 -9.59
CA LEU A 126 -9.22 -17.02 -9.42
C LEU A 126 -9.20 -17.71 -10.79
N LEU A 127 -8.01 -17.90 -11.36
CA LEU A 127 -7.84 -18.56 -12.65
C LEU A 127 -7.37 -20.01 -12.43
N GLY A 128 -8.04 -20.95 -13.08
CA GLY A 128 -7.62 -22.35 -13.12
C GLY A 128 -8.77 -23.33 -13.10
N ALA A 129 -8.54 -24.53 -13.65
CA ALA A 129 -9.55 -25.58 -13.77
C ALA A 129 -10.15 -26.07 -12.44
N LYS A 130 -9.53 -25.69 -11.31
CA LYS A 130 -9.99 -26.03 -9.94
C LYS A 130 -11.09 -25.09 -9.44
N PHE A 131 -11.21 -23.89 -10.00
CA PHE A 131 -12.16 -22.89 -9.53
C PHE A 131 -13.38 -22.88 -10.46
N LYS A 132 -14.57 -22.88 -9.87
CA LYS A 132 -15.81 -22.74 -10.63
C LYS A 132 -16.03 -21.26 -10.92
N ASP A 133 -16.67 -20.95 -12.03
CA ASP A 133 -17.13 -19.60 -12.32
C ASP A 133 -18.01 -19.10 -11.15
N GLY A 134 -17.52 -18.09 -10.43
CA GLY A 134 -18.17 -17.53 -9.24
C GLY A 134 -17.50 -17.83 -7.90
N SER A 135 -16.35 -18.53 -7.86
CA SER A 135 -15.53 -18.60 -6.65
C SER A 135 -15.06 -17.19 -6.25
N LYS A 136 -15.45 -16.73 -5.06
CA LYS A 136 -15.03 -15.42 -4.53
C LYS A 136 -13.59 -15.49 -4.02
N GLN A 137 -12.75 -14.58 -4.51
CA GLN A 137 -11.42 -14.33 -3.97
C GLN A 137 -11.50 -13.71 -2.58
N ILE A 138 -10.62 -14.15 -1.68
CA ILE A 138 -10.52 -13.61 -0.33
C ILE A 138 -9.07 -13.21 -0.10
N ILE A 139 -8.76 -11.96 -0.42
CA ILE A 139 -7.45 -11.37 -0.22
C ILE A 139 -7.27 -11.18 1.26
N SER A 140 -6.43 -12.03 1.80
CA SER A 140 -6.26 -12.12 3.22
C SER A 140 -5.15 -11.18 3.69
N GLN A 141 -4.11 -10.99 2.89
CA GLN A 141 -3.05 -10.00 3.13
C GLN A 141 -2.38 -9.59 1.81
N PHE A 142 -1.76 -8.42 1.80
CA PHE A 142 -0.84 -8.03 0.74
C PHE A 142 0.53 -7.65 1.30
N TYR A 143 1.53 -7.74 0.44
CA TYR A 143 2.93 -7.41 0.70
C TYR A 143 3.42 -6.46 -0.39
N HIS A 144 4.30 -5.54 -0.03
CA HIS A 144 4.98 -4.64 -0.97
C HIS A 144 6.46 -5.00 -1.01
N SER A 145 7.09 -4.91 -2.18
CA SER A 145 8.52 -5.18 -2.28
C SER A 145 9.33 -3.99 -1.75
N PRO A 146 10.24 -4.19 -0.77
CA PRO A 146 11.13 -3.12 -0.32
C PRO A 146 12.13 -2.69 -1.41
N ALA A 147 12.40 -3.56 -2.38
CA ALA A 147 13.33 -3.30 -3.48
C ALA A 147 12.67 -2.52 -4.64
N ASP A 148 11.35 -2.65 -4.81
CA ASP A 148 10.61 -2.04 -5.92
C ASP A 148 9.18 -1.70 -5.47
N ASN A 149 8.90 -0.40 -5.32
CA ASN A 149 7.60 0.08 -4.86
C ASN A 149 6.44 -0.16 -5.83
N ARG A 150 6.72 -0.58 -7.06
CA ARG A 150 5.71 -0.91 -8.07
C ARG A 150 5.13 -2.31 -7.84
N ARG A 151 5.87 -3.15 -7.10
CA ARG A 151 5.56 -4.57 -6.94
C ARG A 151 4.76 -4.84 -5.67
N TYR A 152 3.62 -5.49 -5.86
CA TYR A 152 2.79 -5.99 -4.78
C TYR A 152 2.47 -7.46 -4.96
N LEU A 153 2.35 -8.17 -3.85
CA LEU A 153 1.87 -9.53 -3.79
C LEU A 153 0.61 -9.57 -2.93
N PHE A 154 -0.44 -10.19 -3.43
CA PHE A 154 -1.71 -10.39 -2.74
C PHE A 154 -1.89 -11.88 -2.52
N VAL A 155 -2.29 -12.25 -1.31
CA VAL A 155 -2.32 -13.64 -0.87
C VAL A 155 -3.72 -14.02 -0.43
N ASP A 156 -4.19 -15.16 -0.91
CA ASP A 156 -5.39 -15.83 -0.44
C ASP A 156 -5.00 -17.18 0.19
N PHE A 157 -5.03 -17.22 1.52
CA PHE A 157 -4.70 -18.43 2.29
C PHE A 157 -5.82 -19.47 2.26
N THR A 158 -7.02 -19.09 1.84
CA THR A 158 -8.20 -19.97 1.80
C THR A 158 -8.17 -20.81 0.52
N ASN A 159 -7.80 -20.17 -0.59
CA ASN A 159 -7.76 -20.78 -1.92
C ASN A 159 -6.36 -21.21 -2.36
N ASN A 160 -5.33 -21.02 -1.52
CA ASN A 160 -3.92 -21.26 -1.84
C ASN A 160 -3.54 -20.57 -3.16
N TYR A 161 -3.84 -19.29 -3.24
CA TYR A 161 -3.71 -18.51 -4.46
C TYR A 161 -2.94 -17.23 -4.18
N LEU A 162 -2.16 -16.82 -5.18
CA LEU A 162 -1.31 -15.64 -5.13
C LEU A 162 -1.60 -14.78 -6.35
N TRP A 163 -1.67 -13.47 -6.15
CA TRP A 163 -1.58 -12.54 -7.26
C TRP A 163 -0.38 -11.64 -7.10
N ASN A 164 0.31 -11.34 -8.19
CA ASN A 164 1.36 -10.36 -8.26
C ASN A 164 0.97 -9.22 -9.21
N THR A 165 1.63 -8.09 -9.01
CA THR A 165 1.56 -6.94 -9.91
C THR A 165 2.94 -6.30 -9.95
N PHE A 166 3.27 -5.71 -11.10
CA PHE A 166 4.55 -5.04 -11.34
C PHE A 166 4.37 -3.55 -11.69
N ASP A 167 3.14 -3.06 -11.69
CA ASP A 167 2.76 -1.76 -12.25
C ASP A 167 1.75 -1.01 -11.37
N PHE A 168 1.89 -1.12 -10.06
CA PHE A 168 1.01 -0.48 -9.06
C PHE A 168 -0.45 -0.99 -9.11
N CYS A 169 -0.68 -2.28 -9.33
CA CYS A 169 -2.00 -2.91 -9.43
C CYS A 169 -2.80 -2.50 -10.69
N LYS A 170 -2.13 -2.05 -11.76
CA LYS A 170 -2.80 -1.81 -13.04
C LYS A 170 -3.05 -3.13 -13.75
N SER A 171 -2.06 -4.01 -13.79
CA SER A 171 -2.17 -5.41 -14.19
C SER A 171 -1.96 -6.30 -12.97
N VAL A 172 -2.71 -7.40 -12.94
CA VAL A 172 -2.67 -8.39 -11.88
C VAL A 172 -2.56 -9.75 -12.55
N GLN A 173 -1.57 -10.52 -12.16
CA GLN A 173 -1.39 -11.89 -12.64
C GLN A 173 -1.55 -12.85 -11.47
N GLY A 174 -2.35 -13.89 -11.69
CA GLY A 174 -2.73 -14.84 -10.66
C GLY A 174 -2.07 -16.21 -10.87
N PHE A 175 -1.69 -16.86 -9.77
CA PHE A 175 -1.11 -18.20 -9.77
C PHE A 175 -1.63 -19.03 -8.59
N SER A 176 -1.93 -20.30 -8.87
CA SER A 176 -2.22 -21.28 -7.83
C SER A 176 -0.94 -21.80 -7.21
N LEU A 177 -0.91 -21.87 -5.88
CA LEU A 177 0.23 -22.37 -5.11
C LEU A 177 0.04 -23.83 -4.70
N PRO A 178 1.10 -24.64 -4.65
CA PRO A 178 1.05 -26.03 -4.18
C PRO A 178 1.06 -26.16 -2.65
N PHE A 179 1.11 -25.05 -1.92
CA PHE A 179 1.16 -24.97 -0.46
C PHE A 179 0.26 -23.84 0.05
N LYS A 180 0.01 -23.77 1.36
CA LYS A 180 -0.74 -22.69 1.97
C LYS A 180 0.21 -21.54 2.35
N PRO A 181 0.14 -20.38 1.68
CA PRO A 181 1.03 -19.24 1.97
C PRO A 181 0.58 -18.53 3.25
N THR A 182 0.95 -19.05 4.43
CA THR A 182 0.58 -18.40 5.70
C THR A 182 1.31 -17.08 5.86
N ASP A 183 2.60 -17.03 5.51
CA ASP A 183 3.42 -15.82 5.60
C ASP A 183 4.37 -15.72 4.41
N LEU A 184 4.65 -14.50 3.94
CA LEU A 184 5.58 -14.24 2.84
C LEU A 184 6.66 -13.24 3.26
N LEU A 185 7.92 -13.62 3.06
CA LEU A 185 9.08 -12.75 3.27
C LEU A 185 9.67 -12.34 1.92
N LEU A 186 9.57 -11.06 1.59
CA LEU A 186 10.15 -10.50 0.37
C LEU A 186 11.60 -10.07 0.65
N HIS A 187 12.51 -10.37 -0.27
CA HIS A 187 13.89 -9.95 -0.12
C HIS A 187 14.04 -8.44 -0.29
N SER A 188 14.78 -7.79 0.61
CA SER A 188 14.95 -6.32 0.66
C SER A 188 15.71 -5.67 -0.50
N ARG A 189 16.27 -6.45 -1.44
CA ARG A 189 17.17 -5.98 -2.50
C ARG A 189 16.88 -6.66 -3.84
N ARG A 190 16.52 -7.94 -3.82
CA ARG A 190 16.16 -8.72 -4.99
C ARG A 190 14.65 -8.81 -5.09
N SER A 191 14.06 -7.99 -5.94
CA SER A 191 12.61 -7.89 -6.11
C SER A 191 11.94 -9.19 -6.63
N ASN A 192 12.72 -10.09 -7.22
CA ASN A 192 12.27 -11.37 -7.75
C ASN A 192 12.36 -12.55 -6.75
N LEU A 193 12.86 -12.31 -5.53
CA LEU A 193 13.06 -13.38 -4.54
C LEU A 193 12.08 -13.21 -3.37
N VAL A 194 11.26 -14.22 -3.15
CA VAL A 194 10.26 -14.29 -2.08
C VAL A 194 10.32 -15.66 -1.41
N LEU A 195 10.22 -15.69 -0.10
CA LEU A 195 10.09 -16.91 0.70
C LEU A 195 8.66 -17.04 1.18
N GLY A 196 8.05 -18.21 1.00
CA GLY A 196 6.74 -18.52 1.54
C GLY A 196 6.84 -19.54 2.67
N TYR A 197 6.16 -19.27 3.78
CA TYR A 197 6.05 -20.17 4.92
C TYR A 197 4.66 -20.78 4.99
N ASP A 198 4.61 -22.11 5.11
CA ASP A 198 3.36 -22.87 5.29
C ASP A 198 3.25 -23.35 6.73
N SER A 199 2.39 -22.69 7.50
CA SER A 199 2.14 -23.04 8.90
C SER A 199 1.19 -24.23 9.06
N SER A 200 0.80 -24.94 8.01
CA SER A 200 0.00 -26.17 8.07
C SER A 200 0.83 -27.42 7.78
N HIS A 201 2.05 -27.24 7.29
CA HIS A 201 2.94 -28.35 6.97
C HIS A 201 3.30 -29.15 8.23
N PRO A 202 3.24 -30.49 8.23
CA PRO A 202 3.46 -31.32 9.43
C PRO A 202 4.90 -31.26 9.96
N ASN A 203 5.89 -31.04 9.09
CA ASN A 203 7.31 -30.88 9.47
C ASN A 203 7.67 -29.41 9.69
N LYS A 204 7.07 -28.75 10.68
CA LYS A 204 7.52 -27.42 11.12
C LYS A 204 8.72 -27.61 12.03
N GLN A 205 9.90 -27.22 11.57
CA GLN A 205 11.08 -27.04 12.41
C GLN A 205 11.42 -25.57 12.46
#